data_AF-A0A0W0V841-F1
#
_entry.id   AF-A0A0W0V841-F1
#
_cell.length_a   1.000
_cell.length_b   1.000
_cell.length_c   1.000
_cell.angle_alpha   90.00
_cell.angle_beta   90.00
_cell.angle_gamma   90.00
#
_symmetry.space_group_name_H-M   'P 1'
#
loop_
_entity.id
_entity.type
_entity.pdbx_description
1 polymer ?
#
loop_
_entity_poly.entity_id
_entity_poly.type
_entity_poly.pdbx_seq_one_letter_code
_entity_poly.pdbx_strand_id
1 'polypeptide(L)'
;MSNKSKSLGLGVMLLPLPLFASSPTMEMTKDDWLSKLKDVAPTVICKGFLEEPSLKKRMDELKIDNEKCMSLIPASFDKCQKQYYSSLPANMNAQSAATWGHTLGECIGTDFATKYLVPNSQSNAPGSSSSSGDIPKDQWLSQLKSLAPTMICNGFFEDESIKKKLQDRGIDNAKCVTLIPASFDKCQNEFYSNLPGTLNAENANTWGHKMGECIGTDFAKQYLVSSEAKSNAPQKSSSPSEASSKDNQ
;
A
#
# COMPACT_ATOMS: atom_id res chain seq x y z
N MET A 1 -15.13 55.26 -30.30
CA MET A 1 -14.35 54.04 -30.63
C MET A 1 -14.71 52.98 -29.61
N SER A 2 -15.45 51.96 -30.07
CA SER A 2 -15.77 50.75 -29.32
C SER A 2 -14.51 49.92 -29.03
N ASN A 3 -14.47 49.26 -27.88
CA ASN A 3 -14.19 47.82 -27.85
C ASN A 3 -14.62 47.19 -26.52
N LYS A 4 -15.67 46.39 -26.61
CA LYS A 4 -16.06 45.36 -25.63
C LYS A 4 -15.18 44.14 -25.91
N SER A 5 -14.44 43.65 -24.91
CA SER A 5 -13.83 42.33 -24.98
C SER A 5 -14.58 41.40 -24.02
N LYS A 6 -15.32 40.46 -24.61
CA LYS A 6 -15.93 39.30 -23.95
C LYS A 6 -14.97 38.12 -24.17
N SER A 7 -14.54 37.47 -23.09
CA SER A 7 -13.97 36.12 -23.11
C SER A 7 -14.65 35.35 -21.98
N LEU A 8 -15.67 34.54 -22.28
CA LEU A 8 -15.60 33.11 -22.59
C LEU A 8 -15.23 32.30 -21.34
N GLY A 9 -16.29 31.82 -20.67
CA GLY A 9 -16.22 30.88 -19.57
C GLY A 9 -15.67 29.54 -20.02
N LEU A 10 -14.75 29.00 -19.24
CA LEU A 10 -14.30 27.61 -19.37
C LEU A 10 -15.45 26.69 -18.97
N GLY A 11 -15.95 25.95 -19.95
CA GLY A 11 -16.82 24.81 -19.76
C GLY A 11 -16.10 23.71 -18.99
N VAL A 12 -16.70 23.30 -17.88
CA VAL A 12 -16.37 22.07 -17.18
C VAL A 12 -16.81 20.91 -18.08
N MET A 13 -15.86 20.31 -18.79
CA MET A 13 -16.04 18.98 -19.39
C MET A 13 -16.12 17.97 -18.24
N LEU A 14 -17.33 17.67 -17.79
CA LEU A 14 -17.66 16.46 -17.06
C LEU A 14 -17.42 15.27 -18.01
N LEU A 15 -16.20 14.73 -17.97
CA LEU A 15 -15.89 13.44 -18.56
C LEU A 15 -16.73 12.37 -17.85
N PRO A 16 -17.55 11.59 -18.57
CA PRO A 16 -18.20 10.43 -17.99
C PRO A 16 -17.10 9.39 -17.73
N LEU A 17 -16.60 9.36 -16.49
CA LEU A 17 -15.97 8.16 -15.97
C LEU A 17 -17.03 7.05 -16.07
N PRO A 18 -16.75 5.90 -16.69
CA PRO A 18 -17.59 4.73 -16.51
C PRO A 18 -17.52 4.39 -15.03
N LEU A 19 -18.50 4.88 -14.28
CA LEU A 19 -18.92 4.29 -13.04
C LEU A 19 -19.20 2.82 -13.36
N PHE A 20 -18.35 1.92 -12.88
CA PHE A 20 -18.74 0.54 -12.64
C PHE A 20 -19.74 0.52 -11.47
N ALA A 21 -20.87 1.19 -11.66
CA ALA A 21 -22.01 1.17 -10.76
C ALA A 21 -22.98 0.10 -11.28
N SER A 22 -22.99 -1.02 -10.56
CA SER A 22 -24.17 -1.85 -10.31
C SER A 22 -24.98 -2.31 -11.53
N SER A 23 -24.45 -3.27 -12.29
CA SER A 23 -25.30 -4.16 -13.09
C SER A 23 -25.77 -5.35 -12.24
N PRO A 24 -27.06 -5.71 -12.28
CA PRO A 24 -27.63 -6.77 -11.44
C PRO A 24 -27.10 -8.15 -11.87
N THR A 25 -26.76 -8.97 -10.87
CA THR A 25 -26.34 -10.38 -11.00
C THR A 25 -25.30 -10.63 -12.08
N MET A 26 -24.09 -10.06 -11.94
CA MET A 26 -22.92 -10.57 -12.64
C MET A 26 -22.50 -11.90 -11.99
N GLU A 27 -23.31 -12.94 -12.16
CA GLU A 27 -22.93 -14.31 -11.86
C GLU A 27 -22.27 -14.90 -13.10
N MET A 28 -21.01 -15.29 -12.96
CA MET A 28 -20.29 -16.03 -14.00
C MET A 28 -19.48 -17.14 -13.36
N THR A 29 -19.06 -18.12 -14.14
CA THR A 29 -18.20 -19.19 -13.63
C THR A 29 -16.85 -18.61 -13.20
N LYS A 30 -16.16 -19.27 -12.26
CA LYS A 30 -14.80 -18.84 -11.88
C LYS A 30 -13.83 -18.81 -13.06
N ASP A 31 -14.01 -19.69 -14.04
CA ASP A 31 -13.15 -19.75 -15.24
C ASP A 31 -13.39 -18.55 -16.15
N ASP A 32 -14.65 -18.18 -16.39
CA ASP A 32 -14.98 -16.97 -17.17
C ASP A 32 -14.49 -15.71 -16.48
N TRP A 33 -14.64 -15.64 -15.14
CA TRP A 33 -14.18 -14.52 -14.34
C TRP A 33 -12.65 -14.38 -14.40
N LEU A 34 -11.92 -15.49 -14.22
CA LEU A 34 -10.46 -15.50 -14.30
C LEU A 34 -9.96 -15.13 -15.69
N SER A 35 -10.61 -15.61 -16.74
CA SER A 35 -10.27 -15.27 -18.13
C SER A 35 -10.38 -13.76 -18.36
N LYS A 36 -11.50 -13.15 -17.97
CA LYS A 36 -11.69 -11.70 -18.05
C LYS A 36 -10.70 -10.94 -17.18
N LEU A 37 -10.42 -11.44 -15.97
CA LEU A 37 -9.48 -10.81 -15.07
C LEU A 37 -8.06 -10.83 -15.66
N LYS A 38 -7.66 -11.93 -16.33
CA LYS A 38 -6.36 -12.08 -16.97
C LYS A 38 -6.11 -11.01 -18.04
N ASP A 39 -7.14 -10.65 -18.79
CA ASP A 39 -7.05 -9.62 -19.84
C ASP A 39 -6.90 -8.20 -19.26
N VAL A 40 -7.54 -7.91 -18.13
CA VAL A 40 -7.56 -6.55 -17.54
C VAL A 40 -6.49 -6.33 -16.47
N ALA A 41 -6.03 -7.39 -15.79
CA ALA A 41 -5.12 -7.29 -14.67
C ALA A 41 -3.78 -6.60 -15.02
N PRO A 42 -3.11 -6.90 -16.16
CA PRO A 42 -1.88 -6.19 -16.53
C PRO A 42 -2.07 -4.67 -16.56
N THR A 43 -3.12 -4.20 -17.21
CA THR A 43 -3.41 -2.77 -17.33
C THR A 43 -3.68 -2.13 -15.96
N VAL A 44 -4.54 -2.75 -15.14
CA VAL A 44 -4.91 -2.20 -13.82
C VAL A 44 -3.73 -2.17 -12.86
N ILE A 45 -2.96 -3.26 -12.78
CA ILE A 45 -1.83 -3.37 -11.87
C ILE A 45 -0.71 -2.42 -12.28
N CYS A 46 -0.34 -2.37 -13.56
CA CYS A 46 0.71 -1.47 -14.04
C CYS A 46 0.33 0.00 -13.85
N LYS A 47 -0.94 0.35 -14.09
CA LYS A 47 -1.45 1.69 -13.80
C LYS A 47 -1.29 2.03 -12.32
N GLY A 48 -1.66 1.13 -11.41
CA GLY A 48 -1.50 1.33 -9.96
C GLY A 48 -0.05 1.61 -9.56
N PHE A 49 0.90 0.82 -10.08
CA PHE A 49 2.33 1.05 -9.81
C PHE A 49 2.86 2.38 -10.38
N LEU A 50 2.35 2.81 -11.53
CA LEU A 50 2.78 4.06 -12.18
C LEU A 50 2.10 5.31 -11.59
N GLU A 51 0.93 5.17 -10.97
CA GLU A 51 0.23 6.27 -10.30
C GLU A 51 0.77 6.53 -8.88
N GLU A 52 1.35 5.52 -8.24
CA GLU A 52 1.97 5.67 -6.92
C GLU A 52 3.41 6.22 -7.08
N PRO A 53 3.74 7.41 -6.53
CA PRO A 53 5.03 8.07 -6.76
C PRO A 53 6.27 7.26 -6.37
N SER A 54 6.22 6.48 -5.28
CA SER A 54 7.38 5.73 -4.78
C SER A 54 7.70 4.52 -5.67
N LEU A 55 6.68 3.81 -6.12
CA LEU A 55 6.72 2.65 -7.00
C LEU A 55 7.04 3.09 -8.42
N LYS A 56 6.44 4.19 -8.90
CA LYS A 56 6.81 4.79 -10.18
C LYS A 56 8.29 5.15 -10.22
N LYS A 57 8.80 5.84 -9.18
CA LYS A 57 10.24 6.15 -9.10
C LYS A 57 11.08 4.87 -9.21
N ARG A 58 10.66 3.79 -8.55
CA ARG A 58 11.36 2.51 -8.60
C ARG A 58 11.31 1.85 -9.98
N MET A 59 10.16 1.89 -10.64
CA MET A 59 10.00 1.42 -12.02
C MET A 59 10.87 2.20 -13.00
N ASP A 60 10.92 3.53 -12.86
CA ASP A 60 11.75 4.41 -13.67
C ASP A 60 13.25 4.10 -13.47
N GLU A 61 13.70 3.93 -12.22
CA GLU A 61 15.07 3.51 -11.88
C GLU A 61 15.47 2.18 -12.54
N LEU A 62 14.52 1.26 -12.66
CA LEU A 62 14.73 -0.08 -13.20
C LEU A 62 14.39 -0.19 -14.70
N LYS A 63 14.05 0.94 -15.34
CA LYS A 63 13.63 1.02 -16.75
C LYS A 63 12.52 0.01 -17.06
N ILE A 64 11.49 0.01 -16.22
CA ILE A 64 10.25 -0.73 -16.42
C ILE A 64 9.19 0.31 -16.79
N ASP A 65 8.97 0.47 -18.09
CA ASP A 65 7.86 1.26 -18.60
C ASP A 65 6.54 0.47 -18.55
N ASN A 66 5.44 1.11 -18.97
CA ASN A 66 4.12 0.49 -18.96
C ASN A 66 4.06 -0.77 -19.83
N GLU A 67 4.69 -0.76 -21.02
CA GLU A 67 4.68 -1.90 -21.93
C GLU A 67 5.41 -3.10 -21.33
N LYS A 68 6.61 -2.86 -20.77
CA LYS A 68 7.38 -3.89 -20.08
C LYS A 68 6.64 -4.39 -18.86
N CYS A 69 6.04 -3.52 -18.05
CA CYS A 69 5.20 -3.95 -16.92
C CYS A 69 4.07 -4.89 -17.40
N MET A 70 3.30 -4.48 -18.42
CA MET A 70 2.20 -5.29 -18.95
C MET A 70 2.67 -6.65 -19.47
N SER A 71 3.87 -6.72 -20.04
CA SER A 71 4.46 -7.98 -20.51
C SER A 71 4.87 -8.94 -19.38
N LEU A 72 5.16 -8.40 -18.19
CA LEU A 72 5.69 -9.16 -17.05
C LEU A 72 4.59 -9.63 -16.09
N ILE A 73 3.45 -8.91 -15.99
CA ILE A 73 2.32 -9.27 -15.13
C ILE A 73 1.71 -10.64 -15.42
N PRO A 74 1.54 -11.11 -16.68
CA PRO A 74 0.94 -12.42 -16.96
C PRO A 74 1.62 -13.58 -16.23
N ALA A 75 2.93 -13.53 -16.02
CA ALA A 75 3.65 -14.56 -15.26
C ALA A 75 3.28 -14.57 -13.77
N SER A 76 3.09 -13.38 -13.17
CA SER A 76 2.60 -13.24 -11.79
C SER A 76 1.12 -13.64 -11.69
N PHE A 77 0.31 -13.29 -12.68
CA PHE A 77 -1.09 -13.72 -12.77
C PHE A 77 -1.23 -15.24 -12.77
N ASP A 78 -0.53 -15.93 -13.66
CA ASP A 78 -0.63 -17.39 -13.77
C ASP A 78 -0.18 -18.09 -12.48
N LYS A 79 0.81 -17.54 -11.76
CA LYS A 79 1.23 -18.04 -10.45
C LYS A 79 0.12 -17.87 -9.40
N CYS A 80 -0.40 -16.66 -9.25
CA CYS A 80 -1.43 -16.35 -8.26
C CYS A 80 -2.75 -17.06 -8.56
N GLN A 81 -3.14 -17.16 -9.84
CA GLN A 81 -4.28 -17.95 -10.25
C GLN A 81 -4.13 -19.40 -9.79
N LYS A 82 -3.00 -20.06 -10.09
CA LYS A 82 -2.76 -21.46 -9.66
C LYS A 82 -2.85 -21.63 -8.14
N GLN A 83 -2.32 -20.66 -7.39
CA GLN A 83 -2.33 -20.68 -5.93
C GLN A 83 -3.75 -20.63 -5.35
N TYR A 84 -4.63 -19.81 -5.92
CA TYR A 84 -5.96 -19.56 -5.34
C TYR A 84 -7.11 -20.26 -6.06
N TYR A 85 -6.88 -20.88 -7.23
CA TYR A 85 -7.94 -21.46 -8.07
C TYR A 85 -8.84 -22.48 -7.35
N SER A 86 -8.26 -23.31 -6.47
CA SER A 86 -9.00 -24.31 -5.69
C SER A 86 -9.88 -23.69 -4.60
N SER A 87 -9.56 -22.48 -4.16
CA SER A 87 -10.28 -21.74 -3.12
C SER A 87 -11.38 -20.85 -3.69
N LEU A 88 -11.38 -20.60 -5.00
CA LEU A 88 -12.42 -19.82 -5.65
C LEU A 88 -13.77 -20.55 -5.63
N PRO A 89 -14.88 -19.84 -5.33
CA PRO A 89 -16.21 -20.42 -5.46
C PRO A 89 -16.47 -20.78 -6.92
N ALA A 90 -17.30 -21.80 -7.17
CA ALA A 90 -17.61 -22.24 -8.54
C ALA A 90 -18.23 -21.12 -9.39
N ASN A 91 -19.05 -20.28 -8.76
CA ASN A 91 -19.67 -19.11 -9.36
C ASN A 91 -19.21 -17.85 -8.63
N MET A 92 -18.84 -16.85 -9.42
CA MET A 92 -18.42 -15.53 -8.98
C MET A 92 -19.58 -14.56 -9.13
N ASN A 93 -20.05 -14.03 -8.02
CA ASN A 93 -20.94 -12.86 -7.96
C ASN A 93 -20.14 -11.58 -7.69
N ALA A 94 -20.79 -10.41 -7.72
CA ALA A 94 -20.13 -9.11 -7.51
C ALA A 94 -19.31 -9.03 -6.20
N GLN A 95 -19.85 -9.56 -5.09
CA GLN A 95 -19.18 -9.54 -3.79
C GLN A 95 -17.93 -10.43 -3.80
N SER A 96 -18.07 -11.69 -4.22
CA SER A 96 -16.95 -12.62 -4.32
C SER A 96 -15.89 -12.15 -5.33
N ALA A 97 -16.30 -11.53 -6.45
CA ALA A 97 -15.40 -10.95 -7.44
C ALA A 97 -14.61 -9.77 -6.88
N ALA A 98 -15.21 -8.91 -6.07
CA ALA A 98 -14.49 -7.83 -5.40
C ALA A 98 -13.47 -8.38 -4.40
N THR A 99 -13.88 -9.33 -3.55
CA THR A 99 -12.98 -9.95 -2.56
C THR A 99 -11.81 -10.67 -3.24
N TRP A 100 -12.08 -11.57 -4.18
CA TRP A 100 -11.03 -12.33 -4.85
C TRP A 100 -10.23 -11.50 -5.86
N GLY A 101 -10.84 -10.47 -6.45
CA GLY A 101 -10.12 -9.50 -7.28
C GLY A 101 -9.07 -8.75 -6.48
N HIS A 102 -9.40 -8.35 -5.25
CA HIS A 102 -8.44 -7.74 -4.34
C HIS A 102 -7.34 -8.73 -3.93
N THR A 103 -7.69 -9.95 -3.50
CA THR A 103 -6.72 -10.98 -3.12
C THR A 103 -5.75 -11.35 -4.26
N LEU A 104 -6.27 -11.54 -5.48
CA LEU A 104 -5.42 -11.81 -6.64
C LEU A 104 -4.57 -10.58 -6.99
N GLY A 105 -5.15 -9.38 -6.96
CA GLY A 105 -4.42 -8.14 -7.21
C GLY A 105 -3.25 -7.94 -6.26
N GLU A 106 -3.45 -8.16 -4.96
CA GLU A 106 -2.39 -8.11 -3.94
C GLU A 106 -1.31 -9.17 -4.19
N CYS A 107 -1.71 -10.42 -4.48
CA CYS A 107 -0.76 -11.47 -4.81
C CYS A 107 0.09 -11.10 -6.04
N ILE A 108 -0.54 -10.63 -7.11
CA ILE A 108 0.12 -10.26 -8.37
C ILE A 108 1.07 -9.09 -8.13
N GLY A 109 0.60 -8.04 -7.44
CA GLY A 109 1.39 -6.87 -7.12
C GLY A 109 2.62 -7.22 -6.28
N THR A 110 2.45 -8.00 -5.21
CA THR A 110 3.55 -8.43 -4.36
C THR A 110 4.55 -9.32 -5.11
N ASP A 111 4.07 -10.29 -5.90
CA ASP A 111 4.95 -11.16 -6.69
C ASP A 111 5.74 -10.36 -7.74
N PHE A 112 5.09 -9.43 -8.43
CA PHE A 112 5.72 -8.53 -9.39
C PHE A 112 6.77 -7.65 -8.71
N ALA A 113 6.40 -6.97 -7.61
CA ALA A 113 7.31 -6.10 -6.88
C ALA A 113 8.53 -6.86 -6.38
N THR A 114 8.34 -8.05 -5.81
CA THR A 114 9.43 -8.88 -5.30
C THR A 114 10.37 -9.33 -6.42
N LYS A 115 9.84 -9.68 -7.60
CA LYS A 115 10.66 -10.13 -8.74
C LYS A 115 11.40 -9.00 -9.45
N TYR A 116 10.77 -7.84 -9.59
CA TYR A 116 11.23 -6.83 -10.52
C TYR A 116 11.51 -5.46 -9.91
N LEU A 117 10.97 -5.13 -8.73
CA LEU A 117 11.14 -3.83 -8.08
C LEU A 117 12.11 -3.88 -6.90
N VAL A 118 12.18 -5.02 -6.23
CA VAL A 118 13.13 -5.27 -5.15
C VAL A 118 14.50 -5.60 -5.78
N PRO A 119 15.57 -4.88 -5.42
CA PRO A 119 16.89 -5.17 -5.95
C PRO A 119 17.36 -6.51 -5.40
N ASN A 120 17.40 -7.54 -6.25
CA ASN A 120 18.32 -8.65 -6.01
C ASN A 120 19.73 -8.05 -6.02
N SER A 121 20.52 -8.33 -5.00
CA SER A 121 21.93 -7.91 -4.88
C SER A 121 22.85 -8.54 -5.96
N GLN A 122 22.31 -8.96 -7.11
CA GLN A 122 23.07 -9.43 -8.26
C GLN A 122 22.87 -8.48 -9.44
N SER A 123 23.95 -7.74 -9.67
CA SER A 123 24.21 -6.81 -10.75
C SER A 123 24.01 -7.40 -12.16
N ASN A 124 23.44 -6.59 -13.06
CA ASN A 124 23.66 -6.50 -14.51
C ASN A 124 24.07 -7.77 -15.30
N ALA A 125 23.13 -8.37 -16.04
CA ALA A 125 23.34 -8.92 -17.39
C ALA A 125 21.98 -9.16 -18.10
N PRO A 126 21.83 -8.83 -19.40
CA PRO A 126 20.66 -9.19 -20.19
C PRO A 126 20.88 -10.61 -20.74
N GLY A 127 20.30 -11.61 -20.08
CA GLY A 127 20.38 -12.97 -20.59
C GLY A 127 20.03 -14.03 -19.57
N SER A 128 18.80 -14.54 -19.70
CA SER A 128 18.40 -15.91 -19.36
C SER A 128 18.38 -16.37 -17.89
N SER A 129 17.37 -17.20 -17.65
CA SER A 129 17.16 -18.13 -16.54
C SER A 129 16.64 -17.56 -15.22
N SER A 130 15.32 -17.68 -15.07
CA SER A 130 14.71 -18.45 -13.96
C SER A 130 15.64 -18.71 -12.77
N SER A 131 15.67 -17.80 -11.82
CA SER A 131 15.87 -18.18 -10.42
C SER A 131 14.98 -17.30 -9.56
N SER A 132 13.82 -17.86 -9.22
CA SER A 132 13.16 -17.63 -7.94
C SER A 132 14.08 -18.12 -6.82
N GLY A 133 15.26 -17.50 -6.71
CA GLY A 133 16.28 -17.87 -5.75
C GLY A 133 15.81 -17.49 -4.36
N ASP A 134 16.01 -18.38 -3.41
CA ASP A 134 15.70 -18.09 -2.02
C ASP A 134 16.55 -16.89 -1.56
N ILE A 135 15.90 -15.92 -0.93
CA ILE A 135 16.55 -14.71 -0.41
C ILE A 135 16.98 -14.97 1.04
N PRO A 136 18.23 -14.73 1.43
CA PRO A 136 18.65 -14.84 2.83
C PRO A 136 17.78 -13.95 3.73
N LYS A 137 17.41 -14.44 4.91
CA LYS A 137 16.47 -13.74 5.80
C LYS A 137 16.87 -12.30 6.14
N ASP A 138 18.17 -12.05 6.31
CA ASP A 138 18.68 -10.72 6.64
C ASP A 138 18.53 -9.76 5.46
N GLN A 139 18.73 -10.26 4.24
CA GLN A 139 18.50 -9.49 3.02
C GLN A 139 17.02 -9.20 2.82
N TRP A 140 16.15 -10.20 3.01
CA TRP A 140 14.70 -10.01 2.93
C TRP A 140 14.20 -8.99 3.96
N LEU A 141 14.65 -9.07 5.22
CA LEU A 141 14.30 -8.11 6.27
C LEU A 141 14.80 -6.70 5.95
N SER A 142 16.03 -6.56 5.47
CA SER A 142 16.57 -5.26 5.08
C SER A 142 15.75 -4.60 3.97
N GLN A 143 15.33 -5.39 2.97
CA GLN A 143 14.47 -4.91 1.89
C GLN A 143 13.09 -4.52 2.43
N LEU A 144 12.47 -5.40 3.21
CA LEU A 144 11.16 -5.16 3.80
C LEU A 144 11.16 -3.92 4.70
N LYS A 145 12.22 -3.70 5.50
CA LYS A 145 12.36 -2.52 6.37
C LYS A 145 12.33 -1.20 5.59
N SER A 146 12.83 -1.20 4.36
CA SER A 146 12.80 -0.01 3.50
C SER A 146 11.43 0.25 2.85
N LEU A 147 10.62 -0.80 2.64
CA LEU A 147 9.36 -0.73 1.88
C LEU A 147 8.12 -0.68 2.77
N ALA A 148 8.15 -1.40 3.89
CA ALA A 148 7.02 -1.56 4.80
C ALA A 148 6.45 -0.24 5.31
N PRO A 149 7.24 0.80 5.67
CA PRO A 149 6.68 2.07 6.09
C PRO A 149 5.70 2.68 5.08
N THR A 150 6.09 2.73 3.81
CA THR A 150 5.24 3.28 2.75
C THR A 150 4.03 2.40 2.50
N MET A 151 4.22 1.07 2.38
CA MET A 151 3.11 0.14 2.11
C MET A 151 2.05 0.15 3.21
N ILE A 152 2.46 0.13 4.47
CA ILE A 152 1.55 0.10 5.62
C ILE A 152 0.80 1.43 5.75
N CYS A 153 1.52 2.55 5.62
CA CYS A 153 0.88 3.86 5.67
C CYS A 153 -0.10 4.04 4.51
N ASN A 154 0.24 3.64 3.29
CA ASN A 154 -0.71 3.70 2.18
C ASN A 154 -1.98 2.90 2.48
N GLY A 155 -1.86 1.67 2.98
CA GLY A 155 -3.02 0.88 3.40
C GLY A 155 -3.89 1.57 4.47
N PHE A 156 -3.28 2.25 5.44
CA PHE A 156 -4.04 3.04 6.43
C PHE A 156 -4.76 4.26 5.85
N PHE A 157 -4.19 4.89 4.82
CA PHE A 157 -4.79 6.06 4.17
C PHE A 157 -5.80 5.68 3.08
N GLU A 158 -5.84 4.42 2.64
CA GLU A 158 -6.89 3.87 1.77
C GLU A 158 -8.18 3.56 2.55
N ASP A 159 -8.06 3.21 3.84
CA ASP A 159 -9.22 3.05 4.72
C ASP A 159 -9.67 4.41 5.32
N GLU A 160 -10.83 4.91 4.88
CA GLU A 160 -11.36 6.20 5.33
C GLU A 160 -11.57 6.30 6.85
N SER A 161 -11.85 5.19 7.53
CA SER A 161 -12.05 5.18 8.99
C SER A 161 -10.72 5.31 9.75
N ILE A 162 -9.66 4.65 9.26
CA ILE A 162 -8.32 4.72 9.83
C ILE A 162 -7.67 6.07 9.48
N LYS A 163 -7.77 6.50 8.23
CA LYS A 163 -7.33 7.80 7.75
C LYS A 163 -7.88 8.94 8.59
N LYS A 164 -9.19 8.92 8.88
CA LYS A 164 -9.81 9.93 9.74
C LYS A 164 -9.17 9.95 11.13
N LYS A 165 -8.97 8.79 11.76
CA LYS A 165 -8.29 8.70 13.07
C LYS A 165 -6.85 9.21 13.03
N LEU A 166 -6.12 8.95 11.96
CA LEU A 166 -4.76 9.48 11.78
C LEU A 166 -4.76 11.01 11.66
N GLN A 167 -5.66 11.56 10.84
CA GLN A 167 -5.81 13.00 10.67
C GLN A 167 -6.23 13.69 11.98
N ASP A 168 -7.16 13.09 12.74
CA ASP A 168 -7.57 13.59 14.05
C ASP A 168 -6.41 13.62 15.07
N ARG A 169 -5.35 12.83 14.84
CA ARG A 169 -4.11 12.79 15.64
C ARG A 169 -2.98 13.66 15.04
N GLY A 170 -3.24 14.37 13.95
CA GLY A 170 -2.21 15.12 13.23
C GLY A 170 -1.09 14.21 12.73
N ILE A 171 -1.44 13.02 12.24
CA ILE A 171 -0.54 12.08 11.58
C ILE A 171 -0.92 12.08 10.09
N ASP A 172 -0.09 12.74 9.28
CA ASP A 172 -0.15 12.63 7.83
C ASP A 172 0.69 11.44 7.33
N ASN A 173 0.70 11.19 6.01
CA ASN A 173 1.43 10.06 5.43
C ASN A 173 2.94 10.16 5.72
N ALA A 174 3.53 11.36 5.64
CA ALA A 174 4.95 11.57 5.92
C ALA A 174 5.30 11.23 7.38
N LYS A 175 4.48 11.67 8.34
CA LYS A 175 4.64 11.35 9.75
C LYS A 175 4.34 9.88 10.05
N CYS A 176 3.38 9.27 9.37
CA CYS A 176 3.13 7.84 9.50
C CYS A 176 4.39 7.03 9.13
N VAL A 177 5.02 7.34 7.98
CA VAL A 177 6.22 6.65 7.50
C VAL A 177 7.39 6.76 8.47
N THR A 178 7.51 7.87 9.22
CA THR A 178 8.59 8.03 10.23
C THR A 178 8.30 7.33 11.55
N LEU A 179 7.05 6.95 11.83
CA LEU A 179 6.63 6.27 13.04
C LEU A 179 6.66 4.73 12.91
N ILE A 180 6.45 4.19 11.70
CA ILE A 180 6.48 2.74 11.43
C ILE A 180 7.80 2.04 11.84
N PRO A 181 9.01 2.62 11.66
CA PRO A 181 10.27 1.92 11.98
C PRO A 181 10.35 1.37 13.40
N ALA A 182 9.76 2.05 14.38
CA ALA A 182 9.73 1.58 15.77
C ALA A 182 8.92 0.29 15.92
N SER A 183 7.73 0.23 15.31
CA SER A 183 6.91 -0.99 15.27
C SER A 183 7.56 -2.09 14.43
N PHE A 184 8.25 -1.72 13.34
CA PHE A 184 9.02 -2.66 12.53
C PHE A 184 10.11 -3.36 13.34
N ASP A 185 10.94 -2.61 14.06
CA ASP A 185 12.04 -3.16 14.85
C ASP A 185 11.52 -4.08 15.96
N LYS A 186 10.39 -3.73 16.59
CA LYS A 186 9.73 -4.59 17.57
C LYS A 186 9.27 -5.91 16.95
N CYS A 187 8.53 -5.87 15.85
CA CYS A 187 8.01 -7.07 15.18
C CYS A 187 9.12 -7.92 14.57
N GLN A 188 10.18 -7.28 14.04
CA GLN A 188 11.38 -7.97 13.58
C GLN A 188 11.98 -8.80 14.73
N ASN A 189 12.20 -8.21 15.90
CA ASN A 189 12.77 -8.94 17.05
C ASN A 189 11.91 -10.12 17.50
N GLU A 190 10.58 -9.99 17.40
CA GLU A 190 9.63 -11.06 17.74
C GLU A 190 9.70 -12.24 16.77
N PHE A 191 9.83 -11.97 15.47
CA PHE A 191 9.79 -13.02 14.44
C PHE A 191 11.17 -13.52 13.99
N TYR A 192 12.26 -12.80 14.28
CA TYR A 192 13.58 -13.10 13.70
C TYR A 192 14.08 -14.52 13.97
N SER A 193 13.82 -15.04 15.17
CA SER A 193 14.19 -16.40 15.58
C SER A 193 13.35 -17.50 14.89
N ASN A 194 12.15 -17.14 14.43
CA ASN A 194 11.22 -18.06 13.78
C ASN A 194 11.32 -18.01 12.25
N LEU A 195 12.01 -17.02 11.68
CA LEU A 195 12.24 -16.92 10.25
C LEU A 195 13.18 -18.05 9.76
N PRO A 196 12.85 -18.72 8.64
CA PRO A 196 13.77 -19.66 8.02
C PRO A 196 15.04 -18.91 7.56
N GLY A 197 16.17 -19.62 7.45
CA GLY A 197 17.46 -19.01 7.04
C GLY A 197 17.40 -18.35 5.66
N THR A 198 16.58 -18.89 4.77
CA THR A 198 16.30 -18.34 3.44
C THR A 198 14.78 -18.35 3.19
N LEU A 199 14.30 -17.39 2.41
CA LEU A 199 12.89 -17.24 2.04
C LEU A 199 12.72 -17.35 0.53
N ASN A 200 11.91 -18.32 0.10
CA ASN A 200 11.35 -18.34 -1.23
C ASN A 200 10.15 -17.37 -1.32
N ALA A 201 9.57 -17.19 -2.51
CA ALA A 201 8.46 -16.27 -2.71
C ALA A 201 7.19 -16.61 -1.90
N GLU A 202 6.94 -17.89 -1.62
CA GLU A 202 5.76 -18.33 -0.86
C GLU A 202 5.91 -18.03 0.64
N ASN A 203 7.07 -18.38 1.21
CA ASN A 203 7.38 -18.10 2.60
C ASN A 203 7.58 -16.60 2.83
N ALA A 204 8.17 -15.87 1.88
CA ALA A 204 8.33 -14.42 1.94
C ALA A 204 6.97 -13.70 2.01
N ASN A 205 5.98 -14.16 1.25
CA ASN A 205 4.62 -13.60 1.32
C ASN A 205 3.98 -13.89 2.68
N THR A 206 4.03 -15.14 3.13
CA THR A 206 3.49 -15.56 4.44
C THR A 206 4.09 -14.75 5.59
N TRP A 207 5.41 -14.58 5.61
CA TRP A 207 6.08 -13.80 6.64
C TRP A 207 5.90 -12.29 6.47
N GLY A 208 5.80 -11.81 5.23
CA GLY A 208 5.48 -10.40 4.93
C GLY A 208 4.12 -10.01 5.51
N HIS A 209 3.10 -10.85 5.33
CA HIS A 209 1.78 -10.63 5.90
C HIS A 209 1.80 -10.61 7.43
N LYS A 210 2.44 -11.61 8.07
CA LYS A 210 2.59 -11.64 9.54
C LYS A 210 3.32 -10.42 10.09
N MET A 211 4.37 -9.98 9.40
CA MET A 211 5.13 -8.79 9.77
C MET A 211 4.25 -7.54 9.64
N GLY A 212 3.53 -7.39 8.52
CA GLY A 212 2.60 -6.28 8.28
C GLY A 212 1.48 -6.21 9.32
N GLU A 213 0.87 -7.34 9.66
CA GLU A 213 -0.18 -7.43 10.69
C GLU A 213 0.35 -7.02 12.07
N CYS A 214 1.53 -7.52 12.46
CA CYS A 214 2.16 -7.15 13.72
C CYS A 214 2.44 -5.64 13.77
N ILE A 215 3.07 -5.09 12.73
CA ILE A 215 3.41 -3.66 12.66
C ILE A 215 2.14 -2.82 12.72
N GLY A 216 1.13 -3.17 11.93
CA GLY A 216 -0.11 -2.42 11.86
C GLY A 216 -0.85 -2.43 13.20
N THR A 217 -0.89 -3.58 13.87
CA THR A 217 -1.50 -3.73 15.20
C THR A 217 -0.75 -2.94 16.27
N ASP A 218 0.58 -3.02 16.27
CA ASP A 218 1.41 -2.29 17.23
C ASP A 218 1.28 -0.78 17.03
N PHE A 219 1.37 -0.32 15.78
CA PHE A 219 1.18 1.08 15.42
C PHE A 219 -0.22 1.58 15.83
N ALA A 220 -1.27 0.79 15.57
CA ALA A 220 -2.63 1.15 15.97
C ALA A 220 -2.75 1.28 17.50
N LYS A 221 -2.14 0.38 18.27
CA LYS A 221 -2.13 0.47 19.74
C LYS A 221 -1.40 1.72 20.24
N GLN A 222 -0.33 2.14 19.57
CA GLN A 222 0.46 3.31 19.98
C GLN A 222 -0.21 4.64 19.61
N TYR A 223 -0.84 4.72 18.44
CA TYR A 223 -1.25 6.00 17.86
C TYR A 223 -2.74 6.15 17.56
N LEU A 224 -3.47 5.04 17.39
CA LEU A 224 -4.89 5.06 16.97
C LEU A 224 -5.85 4.76 18.12
N VAL A 225 -5.49 3.83 19.00
CA VAL A 225 -6.26 3.53 20.21
C VAL A 225 -5.95 4.60 21.23
N SER A 226 -6.95 5.40 21.63
CA SER A 226 -6.80 6.34 22.74
C SER A 226 -6.26 5.59 23.96
N SER A 227 -5.10 6.00 24.48
CA SER A 227 -4.90 5.87 25.93
C SER A 227 -5.83 6.87 26.59
N GLU A 228 -7.10 6.53 26.76
CA GLU A 228 -7.89 7.22 27.77
C GLU A 228 -7.17 7.03 29.11
N ALA A 229 -6.97 8.14 29.81
CA ALA A 229 -6.35 8.26 31.14
C ALA A 229 -4.82 8.16 31.25
N LYS A 230 -4.10 9.16 30.70
CA LYS A 230 -3.08 9.84 31.50
C LYS A 230 -3.24 11.36 31.43
N SER A 231 -3.92 11.86 32.47
CA SER A 231 -3.72 13.17 33.09
C SER A 231 -4.00 14.43 32.28
N ASN A 232 -5.21 14.95 32.42
CA ASN A 232 -5.39 16.39 32.63
C ASN A 232 -6.01 16.59 34.02
N ALA A 233 -5.15 16.76 35.02
CA ALA A 233 -5.53 17.45 36.23
C ALA A 233 -5.89 18.92 35.88
N PRO A 234 -6.84 19.56 36.58
CA PRO A 234 -7.25 20.92 36.26
C PRO A 234 -6.11 21.89 36.59
N GLN A 235 -5.55 22.55 35.58
CA GLN A 235 -4.68 23.69 35.76
C GLN A 235 -5.56 24.85 36.25
N LYS A 236 -5.62 24.99 37.57
CA LYS A 236 -6.29 26.09 38.27
C LYS A 236 -5.66 27.40 37.80
N SER A 237 -6.41 28.17 37.03
CA SER A 237 -6.09 29.54 36.71
C SER A 237 -6.13 30.37 38.00
N SER A 238 -5.05 31.09 38.25
CA SER A 238 -5.05 32.23 39.16
C SER A 238 -4.03 33.25 38.64
N SER A 239 -4.50 34.13 37.76
CA SER A 239 -4.12 35.55 37.80
C SER A 239 -5.21 36.26 38.61
N PRO A 240 -4.88 37.25 39.46
CA PRO A 240 -4.71 38.58 38.88
C PRO A 240 -3.69 39.52 39.57
N SER A 241 -3.52 40.67 38.91
CA SER A 241 -3.24 42.00 39.47
C SER A 241 -1.77 42.45 39.57
N GLU A 242 -1.30 43.02 38.46
CA GLU A 242 -1.05 44.46 38.33
C GLU A 242 -0.78 45.25 39.63
N ALA A 243 0.48 45.62 39.84
CA ALA A 243 0.86 46.75 40.68
C ALA A 243 2.01 47.51 39.99
N SER A 244 1.65 48.67 39.47
CA SER A 244 2.55 49.72 38.99
C SER A 244 3.24 50.37 40.21
N SER A 245 4.56 50.47 40.21
CA SER A 245 5.27 51.36 41.12
C SER A 245 6.46 52.00 40.43
N LYS A 246 6.43 53.33 40.44
CA LYS A 246 7.48 54.27 40.04
C LYS A 246 8.67 54.24 41.02
N ASP A 247 9.72 54.93 40.59
CA ASP A 247 10.89 55.42 41.32
C ASP A 247 12.06 54.43 41.44
N ASN A 248 13.17 54.70 40.73
CA ASN A 248 14.25 55.54 41.27
C ASN A 248 15.49 55.50 40.33
N GLN A 249 15.71 56.54 39.51
CA GLN A 249 17.01 57.19 39.24
C GLN A 249 16.84 58.41 38.33
#